data_AF-A0A7C1PPH7-F1
#
_entry.id   AF-A0A7C1PPH7-F1
#
_cell.length_a   1.000
_cell.length_b   1.000
_cell.length_c   1.000
_cell.angle_alpha   90.00
_cell.angle_beta   90.00
_cell.angle_gamma   90.00
#
_symmetry.space_group_name_H-M   'P 1'
#
loop_
_entity.id
_entity.type
_entity.pdbx_description
1 polymer ?
#
loop_
_entity_poly.entity_id
_entity_poly.type
_entity_poly.pdbx_seq_one_letter_code
_entity_poly.pdbx_strand_id
1 'polypeptide(L)'
;MRRNLGKKGYRPKQAHVMAIARRHRADKFVKMTPQLIVIIDNLIRNDHSPEQISGALKRNNSIRISHETIYQHILSDKTTGGNLYQHLRRSNKKRKKRYGSKNPARSNTRPCEHRSTASHR
;
A
#
# COMPACT_ATOMS: atom_id res chain seq x y z
N MET A 1 28.67 -21.52 8.13
CA MET A 1 27.31 -21.73 7.56
C MET A 1 26.94 -23.21 7.62
N ARG A 2 26.03 -23.65 8.52
CA ARG A 2 25.55 -25.05 8.58
C ARG A 2 24.43 -25.27 7.56
N ARG A 3 24.51 -26.34 6.76
CA ARG A 3 23.47 -26.71 5.77
C ARG A 3 22.29 -27.40 6.45
N ASN A 4 21.10 -27.34 5.84
CA ASN A 4 19.92 -28.10 6.27
C ASN A 4 20.14 -29.59 5.95
N LEU A 5 20.71 -30.33 6.91
CA LEU A 5 21.12 -31.73 6.78
C LEU A 5 20.31 -32.58 7.77
N GLY A 6 19.89 -33.76 7.32
CA GLY A 6 19.32 -34.79 8.20
C GLY A 6 20.41 -35.67 8.82
N LYS A 7 20.00 -36.64 9.64
CA LYS A 7 20.91 -37.62 10.26
C LYS A 7 21.66 -38.51 9.24
N LYS A 8 21.17 -38.58 7.99
CA LYS A 8 21.74 -39.37 6.88
C LYS A 8 22.30 -38.48 5.75
N GLY A 9 22.68 -37.22 6.04
CA GLY A 9 23.21 -36.30 5.05
C GLY A 9 22.16 -35.46 4.31
N TYR A 10 22.51 -34.99 3.10
CA TYR A 10 21.66 -34.08 2.32
C TYR A 10 20.53 -34.84 1.60
N ARG A 11 19.29 -34.42 1.83
CA ARG A 11 18.11 -34.88 1.09
C ARG A 11 17.26 -33.66 0.71
N PRO A 12 16.99 -33.41 -0.58
CA PRO A 12 16.38 -32.16 -1.03
C PRO A 12 14.99 -31.92 -0.42
N LYS A 13 14.14 -32.95 -0.36
CA LYS A 13 12.81 -32.86 0.28
C LYS A 13 12.91 -32.45 1.75
N GLN A 14 13.82 -33.07 2.50
CA GLN A 14 14.03 -32.78 3.92
C GLN A 14 14.59 -31.37 4.14
N ALA A 15 15.59 -30.98 3.33
CA ALA A 15 16.20 -29.65 3.39
C ALA A 15 15.17 -28.55 3.08
N HIS A 16 14.26 -28.79 2.13
CA HIS A 16 13.16 -27.90 1.78
C HIS A 16 12.15 -27.74 2.92
N VAL A 17 11.70 -28.84 3.52
CA VAL A 17 10.79 -28.80 4.69
C VAL A 17 11.43 -28.05 5.85
N MET A 18 12.71 -28.28 6.15
CA MET A 18 13.44 -27.55 7.19
C MET A 18 13.56 -26.05 6.88
N ALA A 19 13.77 -25.69 5.61
CA ALA A 19 13.81 -24.28 5.19
C ALA A 19 12.44 -23.59 5.33
N ILE A 20 11.36 -24.28 4.95
CA ILE A 20 9.98 -23.82 5.14
C ILE A 20 9.70 -23.64 6.63
N ALA A 21 10.00 -24.64 7.46
CA ALA A 21 9.79 -24.57 8.91
C ALA A 21 10.54 -23.39 9.54
N ARG A 22 11.80 -23.17 9.15
CA ARG A 22 12.57 -22.00 9.61
C ARG A 22 11.93 -20.68 9.14
N ARG A 23 11.44 -20.60 7.91
CA ARG A 23 10.73 -19.41 7.40
C ARG A 23 9.45 -19.13 8.18
N HIS A 24 8.70 -20.15 8.57
CA HIS A 24 7.49 -19.98 9.39
C HIS A 24 7.80 -19.60 10.83
N ARG A 25 8.88 -20.12 11.41
CA ARG A 25 9.34 -19.82 12.77
C ARG A 25 10.14 -18.54 12.91
N ALA A 26 10.58 -17.95 11.80
CA ALA A 26 11.33 -16.70 11.85
C ALA A 26 10.42 -15.60 12.42
N ASP A 27 10.90 -14.91 13.46
CA ASP A 27 10.20 -13.77 14.01
C ASP A 27 10.03 -12.70 12.93
N LYS A 28 8.77 -12.36 12.67
CA LYS A 28 8.42 -11.32 11.71
C LYS A 28 8.17 -10.05 12.49
N PHE A 29 8.84 -8.97 12.10
CA PHE A 29 8.53 -7.66 12.63
C PHE A 29 7.07 -7.30 12.29
N VAL A 30 6.23 -7.22 13.31
CA VAL A 30 4.82 -6.83 13.15
C VAL A 30 4.75 -5.32 13.00
N LYS A 31 4.53 -4.87 11.76
CA LYS A 31 4.45 -3.43 11.45
C LYS A 31 3.18 -2.78 12.02
N MET A 32 2.11 -3.54 12.23
CA MET A 32 0.83 -3.09 12.78
C MET A 32 0.75 -3.41 14.27
N THR A 33 1.29 -2.54 15.12
CA THR A 33 1.05 -2.64 16.55
C THR A 33 -0.41 -2.25 16.87
N PRO A 34 -1.01 -2.75 17.97
CA PRO A 34 -2.41 -2.43 18.31
C PRO A 34 -2.70 -0.93 18.39
N GLN A 35 -1.80 -0.15 18.99
CA GLN A 35 -1.91 1.31 19.07
C GLN A 35 -1.93 1.97 17.69
N LEU A 36 -1.12 1.45 16.76
CA LEU A 36 -1.01 1.97 15.41
C LEU A 36 -2.24 1.63 14.56
N ILE A 37 -2.83 0.46 14.78
CA ILE A 37 -4.11 0.08 14.15
C ILE A 37 -5.20 1.08 14.54
N VAL A 38 -5.30 1.45 15.82
CA VAL A 38 -6.28 2.44 16.29
C VAL A 38 -6.09 3.80 15.59
N ILE A 39 -4.84 4.25 15.43
CA ILE A 39 -4.54 5.51 14.72
C ILE A 39 -4.95 5.39 13.24
N ILE A 40 -4.59 4.29 12.57
CA ILE A 40 -4.92 4.04 11.17
C ILE A 40 -6.44 4.02 10.98
N ASP A 41 -7.17 3.30 11.83
CA ASP A 41 -8.63 3.19 11.76
C ASP A 41 -9.30 4.56 11.93
N ASN A 42 -8.82 5.38 12.86
CA ASN A 42 -9.32 6.74 13.05
C ASN A 42 -9.06 7.63 11.81
N LEU A 43 -7.87 7.52 11.21
CA LEU A 43 -7.55 8.26 9.99
C LEU A 43 -8.40 7.79 8.79
N ILE A 44 -8.65 6.49 8.66
CA ILE A 44 -9.52 5.94 7.62
C ILE A 44 -10.94 6.46 7.80
N ARG A 45 -11.47 6.47 9.02
CA ARG A 45 -12.81 7.00 9.31
C ARG A 45 -12.94 8.50 9.03
N ASN A 46 -11.84 9.24 9.09
CA ASN A 46 -11.74 10.64 8.67
C ASN A 46 -11.51 10.81 7.15
N ASP A 47 -11.83 9.79 6.35
CA ASP A 47 -11.73 9.76 4.88
C ASP A 47 -10.31 10.02 4.31
N HIS A 48 -9.26 9.76 5.10
CA HIS A 48 -7.89 9.80 4.59
C HIS A 48 -7.60 8.60 3.67
N SER A 49 -6.92 8.86 2.55
CA SER A 49 -6.46 7.79 1.67
C SER A 49 -5.29 7.00 2.29
N PRO A 50 -5.12 5.70 1.98
CA PRO A 50 -4.00 4.90 2.49
C PRO A 50 -2.62 5.51 2.21
N GLU A 51 -2.46 6.19 1.07
CA GLU A 51 -1.24 6.92 0.72
C GLU A 51 -1.04 8.15 1.63
N GLN A 52 -2.10 8.88 1.96
CA GLN A 52 -2.04 10.01 2.90
C GLN A 52 -1.69 9.55 4.31
N ILE A 53 -2.27 8.43 4.76
CA ILE A 53 -1.99 7.83 6.07
C ILE A 53 -0.52 7.41 6.16
N SER A 54 0.00 6.71 5.15
CA SER A 54 1.42 6.36 5.08
C SER A 54 2.33 7.60 5.17
N GLY A 55 1.98 8.67 4.46
CA GLY A 55 2.70 9.94 4.52
C GLY A 55 2.61 10.64 5.88
N ALA A 56 1.43 10.64 6.52
CA ALA A 56 1.20 11.24 7.82
C ALA A 56 1.97 10.50 8.93
N LEU A 57 1.95 9.17 8.93
CA LEU A 57 2.67 8.35 9.90
C LEU A 57 4.19 8.51 9.78
N LYS A 58 4.69 8.68 8.55
CA LYS A 58 6.11 8.96 8.31
C LYS A 58 6.53 10.31 8.90
N ARG A 59 5.67 11.33 8.84
CA ARG A 59 5.97 12.69 9.34
C ARG A 59 5.80 12.83 10.84
N ASN A 60 4.71 12.29 11.39
CA ASN A 60 4.31 12.56 12.77
C ASN A 60 4.91 11.56 13.76
N ASN A 61 5.08 10.30 13.36
CA ASN A 61 5.45 9.22 14.26
C ASN A 61 6.79 8.56 13.88
N SER A 62 7.44 9.02 12.80
CA SER A 62 8.64 8.39 12.21
C SER A 62 8.45 6.92 11.83
N ILE A 63 7.20 6.45 11.68
CA ILE A 63 6.89 5.06 11.36
C ILE A 63 6.76 4.92 9.84
N ARG A 64 7.47 3.93 9.28
CA ARG A 64 7.43 3.60 7.84
C ARG A 64 6.50 2.42 7.58
N ILE A 65 5.26 2.72 7.22
CA ILE A 65 4.28 1.71 6.76
C ILE A 65 3.99 1.94 5.28
N SER A 66 3.97 0.86 4.50
CA SER A 66 3.52 0.93 3.10
C SER A 66 2.00 1.07 3.04
N HIS A 67 1.49 1.84 2.09
CA HIS A 67 0.06 1.92 1.80
C HIS A 67 -0.54 0.53 1.51
N GLU A 68 0.25 -0.39 0.94
CA GLU A 68 -0.18 -1.79 0.71
C GLU A 68 -0.51 -2.52 2.02
N THR A 69 0.25 -2.28 3.09
CA THR A 69 -0.03 -2.90 4.39
C THR A 69 -1.34 -2.37 4.98
N ILE A 70 -1.65 -1.08 4.75
CA ILE A 70 -2.92 -0.47 5.13
C ILE A 70 -4.06 -1.08 4.30
N TYR A 71 -3.87 -1.30 3.00
CA TYR A 71 -4.84 -1.99 2.16
C TYR A 71 -5.11 -3.43 2.64
N GLN A 72 -4.07 -4.18 3.03
CA GLN A 72 -4.22 -5.52 3.60
C GLN A 72 -5.04 -5.51 4.89
N HIS A 73 -4.82 -4.52 5.77
CA HIS A 73 -5.61 -4.33 6.98
C HIS A 73 -7.09 -4.07 6.66
N ILE A 74 -7.38 -3.16 5.73
CA ILE A 74 -8.76 -2.86 5.28
C ILE A 74 -9.43 -4.10 4.67
N LEU A 75 -8.69 -4.88 3.89
CA LEU A 75 -9.22 -6.12 3.30
C LEU A 75 -9.51 -7.16 4.39
N SER A 76 -8.64 -7.30 5.38
CA SER A 76 -8.86 -8.18 6.54
C SER A 76 -10.10 -7.75 7.31
N ASP A 77 -10.25 -6.47 7.63
CA ASP A 77 -11.43 -5.90 8.29
C ASP A 77 -12.71 -6.23 7.51
N LYS A 78 -12.68 -6.04 6.19
CA LYS A 78 -13.80 -6.40 5.31
C LYS A 78 -14.15 -7.89 5.38
N THR A 79 -13.17 -8.78 5.44
CA THR A 79 -13.44 -10.23 5.58
C THR A 79 -14.02 -10.60 6.95
N THR A 80 -13.72 -9.81 7.97
CA THR A 80 -14.28 -9.94 9.32
C THR A 80 -15.66 -9.25 9.46
N GLY A 81 -16.14 -8.58 8.41
CA GLY A 81 -17.44 -7.90 8.40
C GLY A 81 -17.38 -6.42 8.83
N GLY A 82 -16.18 -5.83 8.92
CA GLY A 82 -15.99 -4.43 9.21
C GLY A 82 -16.31 -3.50 8.03
N ASN A 83 -16.36 -2.20 8.32
CA ASN A 83 -16.83 -1.16 7.41
C ASN A 83 -15.74 -0.16 6.99
N LEU A 84 -14.47 -0.39 7.34
CA LEU A 84 -13.38 0.54 7.02
C LEU A 84 -13.25 0.81 5.51
N TYR A 85 -13.56 -0.18 4.68
CA TYR A 85 -13.48 -0.04 3.22
C TYR A 85 -14.46 1.00 2.66
N GLN A 86 -15.54 1.34 3.38
CA GLN A 86 -16.55 2.28 2.89
C GLN A 86 -16.02 3.72 2.83
N HIS A 87 -15.13 4.08 3.75
CA HIS A 87 -14.48 5.41 3.84
C HIS A 87 -13.41 5.65 2.78
N LEU A 88 -13.05 4.64 1.98
CA LEU A 88 -12.14 4.87 0.85
C LEU A 88 -12.85 5.66 -0.25
N ARG A 89 -12.27 6.78 -0.65
CA ARG A 89 -12.82 7.71 -1.67
C ARG A 89 -13.22 7.07 -3.02
N ARG A 90 -12.72 5.87 -3.32
CA ARG A 90 -13.02 5.12 -4.55
C ARG A 90 -13.77 3.79 -4.33
N SER A 91 -14.11 3.44 -3.09
CA SER A 91 -14.66 2.13 -2.70
C SER A 91 -15.84 1.66 -3.55
N ASN A 92 -16.69 2.61 -3.97
CA ASN A 92 -17.97 2.31 -4.61
C ASN A 92 -18.04 2.69 -6.09
N LYS A 93 -16.95 3.18 -6.69
CA LYS A 93 -16.98 3.63 -8.10
C LYS A 93 -16.57 2.50 -9.04
N LYS A 94 -17.57 1.91 -9.73
CA LYS A 94 -17.32 1.00 -10.85
C LYS A 94 -16.39 1.69 -11.85
N ARG A 95 -15.23 1.08 -12.11
CA ARG A 95 -14.25 1.61 -13.08
C ARG A 95 -14.96 1.75 -14.44
N LYS A 96 -15.08 2.97 -14.95
CA LYS A 96 -15.63 3.20 -16.29
C LYS A 96 -14.73 2.49 -17.31
N LYS A 97 -15.31 1.67 -18.18
CA LYS A 97 -14.57 1.07 -19.30
C LYS A 97 -14.08 2.21 -20.21
N ARG A 98 -12.82 2.12 -20.66
CA ARG A 98 -12.17 3.14 -21.53
C ARG A 98 -12.49 2.97 -23.02
N TYR A 99 -13.24 1.94 -23.39
CA TYR A 99 -13.58 1.67 -24.79
C TYR A 99 -14.98 2.23 -25.07
N GLY A 100 -15.08 3.10 -26.07
CA GLY A 100 -16.35 3.69 -26.55
C GLY A 100 -16.43 5.21 -26.56
N SER A 101 -15.48 5.96 -25.99
CA SER A 101 -15.45 7.41 -26.21
C SER A 101 -14.69 7.71 -27.50
N LYS A 102 -15.42 7.97 -28.59
CA LYS A 102 -14.92 8.90 -29.61
C LYS A 102 -14.75 10.25 -28.91
N ASN A 103 -13.55 10.56 -28.44
CA ASN A 103 -13.20 11.95 -28.19
C ASN A 103 -12.48 12.47 -29.44
N PRO A 104 -13.12 13.33 -30.24
CA PRO A 104 -12.38 14.18 -31.15
C PRO A 104 -11.57 15.19 -30.32
N ALA A 105 -10.43 15.58 -30.85
CA ALA A 105 -9.62 16.73 -30.41
C ALA A 105 -9.00 16.66 -29.00
N ARG A 106 -7.70 16.34 -29.00
CA ARG A 106 -6.72 17.16 -28.28
C ARG A 106 -6.86 18.60 -28.79
N SER A 107 -7.58 19.47 -28.10
CA SER A 107 -7.46 20.92 -28.34
C SER A 107 -7.04 21.60 -27.04
N ASN A 108 -6.02 22.44 -27.18
CA ASN A 108 -5.46 23.37 -26.19
C ASN A 108 -4.34 22.82 -25.29
N THR A 109 -3.32 22.21 -25.89
CA THR A 109 -1.94 22.50 -25.43
C THR A 109 -1.51 23.80 -26.10
N ARG A 110 -1.56 24.93 -25.37
CA ARG A 110 -0.85 26.14 -25.80
C ARG A 110 0.66 25.91 -25.58
N PRO A 111 1.53 26.08 -26.59
CA PRO A 111 2.98 26.03 -26.42
C PRO A 111 3.45 27.15 -25.49
N CYS A 112 4.53 26.87 -24.77
CA CYS A 112 5.16 27.80 -23.83
C CYS A 112 6.08 28.77 -24.61
N GLU A 113 5.52 29.81 -25.22
CA GLU A 113 6.31 30.91 -25.81
C GLU A 113 5.62 32.24 -25.49
N HIS A 114 6.43 33.24 -25.10
CA HIS A 114 6.11 34.62 -24.70
C HIS A 114 5.77 34.87 -23.22
N ARG A 115 6.83 34.94 -22.40
CA ARG A 115 6.84 35.81 -21.22
C ARG A 115 7.36 37.19 -21.67
N SER A 116 6.45 38.11 -21.97
CA SER A 116 6.79 39.50 -22.26
C SER A 116 7.49 40.11 -21.04
N THR A 117 8.77 40.43 -21.14
CA THR A 117 9.46 41.25 -20.14
C THR A 117 9.05 42.71 -20.37
N ALA A 118 8.02 43.17 -19.67
CA ALA A 118 7.67 44.57 -19.65
C ALA A 118 8.72 45.35 -18.84
N SER A 119 9.52 46.12 -19.56
CA SER A 119 10.30 47.25 -19.03
C SER A 119 9.38 48.18 -18.23
N HIS A 120 9.74 48.48 -17.00
CA HIS A 120 9.26 49.67 -16.29
C HIS A 120 10.49 50.48 -15.86
N ARG A 121 10.39 51.77 -16.18
CA ARG A 121 11.31 52.86 -15.89
C ARG A 121 11.70 52.95 -14.43
#